data_AF-F3FYR9-F1
#
_entry.id   AF-F3FYR9-F1
#
_cell.length_a   1.000
_cell.length_b   1.000
_cell.length_c   1.000
_cell.angle_alpha   90.00
_cell.angle_beta   90.00
_cell.angle_gamma   90.00
#
_symmetry.space_group_name_H-M   'P 1'
#
loop_
_entity.id
_entity.type
_entity.pdbx_description
1 polymer ?
#
loop_
_entity_poly.entity_id
_entity_poly.type
_entity_poly.pdbx_seq_one_letter_code
_entity_poly.pdbx_strand_id
1 'polypeptide(L)' 'MQGDGSGVDEALLPVDPELAERLRAHARRLGVSNASLHHLAWAQVIGRL' A
#
# COMPACT_ATOMS: atom_id res chain seq x y z
N MET A 1 -8.55 -4.07 22.68
CA MET A 1 -7.76 -2.88 23.04
C MET A 1 -7.74 -1.99 21.80
N GLN A 2 -8.78 -1.15 21.64
CA GLN A 2 -8.74 -0.07 20.65
C GLN A 2 -7.92 1.04 21.28
N GLY A 3 -6.73 1.33 20.75
CA GLY A 3 -6.14 2.64 20.94
C GLY A 3 -7.04 3.64 20.22
N ASP A 4 -7.38 4.75 20.84
CA ASP A 4 -8.24 5.80 20.28
C ASP A 4 -7.65 6.49 19.03
N GLY A 5 -6.46 6.08 18.58
CA GLY A 5 -5.77 6.61 17.41
C GLY A 5 -5.28 8.05 17.63
N SER A 6 -5.46 8.62 18.82
CA SER A 6 -5.32 10.06 19.08
C SER A 6 -3.89 10.59 18.99
N GLY A 7 -2.88 9.70 18.89
CA GLY A 7 -1.47 10.04 18.74
C GLY A 7 -0.85 9.62 17.41
N VAL A 8 -1.64 9.23 16.40
CA VAL A 8 -1.14 8.85 15.08
C VAL A 8 -1.40 9.97 14.09
N ASP A 9 -0.34 10.57 13.57
CA ASP A 9 -0.44 11.53 12.48
C ASP A 9 -0.73 10.80 11.16
N GLU A 10 -1.77 11.24 10.45
CA GLU A 10 -2.10 10.73 9.13
C GLU A 10 -1.36 11.49 8.03
N ALA A 11 -0.74 10.76 7.11
CA ALA A 11 -0.13 11.33 5.92
C ALA A 11 -0.80 10.76 4.66
N LEU A 12 -1.20 11.65 3.76
CA LEU A 12 -1.76 11.31 2.45
C LEU A 12 -0.73 11.65 1.37
N LEU A 13 -0.21 10.63 0.69
CA LEU A 13 0.64 10.80 -0.48
C LEU A 13 -0.03 10.13 -1.69
N PRO A 14 -0.46 10.90 -2.71
CA PRO A 14 -1.03 10.32 -3.90
C PRO A 14 0.01 9.48 -4.64
N VAL A 15 -0.42 8.30 -5.09
CA VAL A 15 0.39 7.46 -5.99
C VAL A 15 0.32 8.07 -7.37
N ASP A 16 1.48 8.22 -8.00
CA ASP A 16 1.57 8.69 -9.39
C ASP A 16 0.64 7.85 -10.31
N PRO A 17 -0.16 8.49 -11.18
CA PRO A 17 -1.13 7.78 -12.02
C PRO A 17 -0.51 6.70 -12.92
N GLU A 18 0.69 6.94 -13.46
CA GLU A 18 1.38 5.96 -14.31
C GLU A 18 1.81 4.74 -13.48
N LEU A 19 2.33 4.98 -12.28
CA LEU A 19 2.65 3.90 -11.34
C LEU A 19 1.40 3.10 -10.94
N ALA A 20 0.28 3.78 -10.70
CA ALA A 20 -0.98 3.13 -10.37
C ALA A 20 -1.47 2.20 -11.50
N GLU A 21 -1.39 2.63 -12.75
CA GLU A 21 -1.73 1.78 -13.90
C GLU A 21 -0.82 0.57 -14.04
N ARG A 22 0.49 0.77 -13.85
CA ARG A 22 1.46 -0.33 -13.87
C ARG A 22 1.17 -1.36 -12.76
N LEU A 23 0.83 -0.93 -11.56
CA LEU A 23 0.45 -1.82 -10.45
C LEU A 23 -0.81 -2.62 -10.78
N ARG A 24 -1.84 -1.97 -11.31
CA ARG A 24 -3.07 -2.67 -11.76
C ARG A 24 -2.79 -3.70 -12.84
N ALA A 25 -1.93 -3.39 -13.81
CA ALA A 25 -1.52 -4.34 -14.84
C ALA A 25 -0.78 -5.55 -14.27
N HIS A 26 0.13 -5.33 -13.31
CA HIS A 26 0.86 -6.41 -12.63
C HIS A 26 -0.07 -7.30 -11.80
N ALA A 27 -0.98 -6.70 -11.02
CA ALA A 27 -1.95 -7.42 -10.23
C ALA A 27 -2.82 -8.36 -11.10
N ARG A 28 -3.33 -7.84 -12.23
CA ARG A 28 -4.07 -8.63 -13.22
C ARG A 28 -3.24 -9.78 -13.79
N ARG A 29 -1.99 -9.51 -14.19
CA ARG A 29 -1.09 -10.54 -14.75
C ARG A 29 -0.79 -11.66 -13.74
N LEU A 30 -0.72 -11.32 -12.45
CA LEU A 30 -0.42 -12.25 -11.37
C LEU A 30 -1.67 -12.93 -10.79
N GLY A 31 -2.89 -12.54 -11.21
CA GLY A 31 -4.14 -13.07 -10.68
C GLY A 31 -4.44 -12.65 -9.23
N VAL A 32 -3.84 -11.55 -8.76
CA VAL A 32 -4.01 -11.04 -7.39
C VAL A 32 -4.71 -9.69 -7.37
N SER A 33 -5.17 -9.28 -6.20
CA SER A 33 -5.74 -7.94 -6.01
C SER A 33 -4.65 -6.86 -5.96
N ASN A 34 -5.02 -5.63 -6.31
CA ASN A 34 -4.12 -4.49 -6.14
C ASN A 34 -3.78 -4.26 -4.65
N ALA A 35 -4.70 -4.57 -3.72
CA ALA A 35 -4.49 -4.46 -2.28
C ALA A 35 -3.34 -5.34 -1.80
N SER A 36 -3.19 -6.56 -2.35
CA SER A 36 -2.10 -7.47 -2.02
C SER A 36 -0.72 -6.87 -2.32
N LEU A 37 -0.60 -6.12 -3.43
CA LEU A 37 0.63 -5.39 -3.77
C LEU A 37 0.90 -4.24 -2.79
N HIS A 38 -0.13 -3.52 -2.36
CA HIS A 38 0.01 -2.42 -1.39
C HIS A 38 0.42 -2.94 -0.01
N HIS A 39 -0.17 -4.04 0.45
CA HIS A 39 0.24 -4.71 1.69
C HIS A 39 1.69 -5.20 1.61
N LEU A 40 2.09 -5.79 0.49
CA LEU A 40 3.48 -6.22 0.29
C LEU A 40 4.46 -5.03 0.34
N ALA A 41 4.12 -3.92 -0.31
CA ALA A 41 4.95 -2.71 -0.28
C ALA A 41 5.12 -2.19 1.15
N TRP A 42 4.02 -2.08 1.92
CA TRP A 42 4.08 -1.66 3.31
C TRP A 42 4.82 -2.65 4.22
N ALA A 43 4.64 -3.96 4.01
CA ALA A 43 5.39 -4.98 4.74
C ALA A 43 6.91 -4.85 4.49
N GLN A 44 7.32 -4.53 3.27
CA GLN A 44 8.73 -4.27 2.96
C GLN A 44 9.27 -3.00 3.59
N VAL A 45 8.47 -1.93 3.66
CA VAL A 45 8.87 -0.69 4.35
C VAL A 45 9.07 -0.97 5.83
N ILE A 46 8.08 -1.57 6.49
CA ILE A 46 8.12 -1.86 7.93
C ILE A 46 9.22 -2.86 8.25
N GLY A 47 9.42 -3.91 7.43
CA GLY A 47 10.45 -4.92 7.67
C GLY A 47 11.89 -4.45 7.44
N ARG A 48 12.09 -3.25 6.90
CA ARG A 48 13.40 -2.60 6.74
C ARG A 48 13.68 -1.56 7.84
N LEU A 49 12.69 -1.25 8.67
CA LEU A 49 12.86 -0.46 9.89
C LEU A 49 13.44 -1.34 11.01
#